data_AF-A0A9D8FGT5-F1
#
_entry.id   AF-A0A9D8FGT5-F1
#
_cell.length_a   1.000
_cell.length_b   1.000
_cell.length_c   1.000
_cell.angle_alpha   90.00
_cell.angle_beta   90.00
_cell.angle_gamma   90.00
#
_symmetry.space_group_name_H-M   'P 1'
#
loop_
_entity.id
_entity.type
_entity.pdbx_description
1 polymer ?
#
loop_
_entity_poly.entity_id
_entity_poly.type
_entity_poly.pdbx_seq_one_letter_code
_entity_poly.pdbx_strand_id
1 'polypeptide(L)'
;MKSPALILAFSMALNPVGNDADETLPSVSQAMQVMVERNEVAGAVTAVASADKILHFEAAGLADKAERRPMKADTLFWIASMTKPVTGVAVLMLQDEGKLKVTDKVAKYLPEFERLQTPSGKQADLTLAQVLSHISGLGEASGPEARTAKTLSDLVPLWLAGPTQFEPGEKWQYCQSGINAAARVVEVLAG
;
A
#
# COMPACT_ATOMS: atom_id res chain seq x y z
N MET A 1 16.50 -44.99 16.91
CA MET A 1 16.13 -43.79 17.69
C MET A 1 15.65 -42.72 16.71
N LYS A 2 14.34 -42.47 16.67
CA LYS A 2 13.73 -41.43 15.81
C LYS A 2 13.47 -40.22 16.70
N SER A 3 14.10 -39.08 16.41
CA SER A 3 13.79 -37.81 17.07
C SER A 3 12.41 -37.31 16.62
N PRO A 4 11.52 -36.87 17.53
CA PRO A 4 10.29 -36.22 17.11
C PRO A 4 10.58 -34.75 16.79
N ALA A 5 10.10 -34.30 15.64
CA ALA A 5 10.05 -32.90 15.29
C ALA A 5 9.02 -32.19 16.18
N LEU A 6 9.46 -31.16 16.91
CA LEU A 6 8.58 -30.27 17.66
C LEU A 6 7.99 -29.26 16.67
N ILE A 7 6.75 -29.49 16.23
CA ILE A 7 5.97 -28.48 15.51
C ILE A 7 5.38 -27.55 16.58
N LEU A 8 5.97 -26.35 16.70
CA LEU A 8 5.39 -25.28 17.50
C LEU A 8 4.26 -24.65 16.67
N ALA A 9 3.04 -25.13 16.84
CA ALA A 9 1.86 -24.49 16.26
C ALA A 9 1.51 -23.25 17.10
N PHE A 10 1.84 -22.07 16.60
CA PHE A 10 1.36 -20.81 17.17
C PHE A 10 -0.10 -20.62 16.73
N SER A 11 -1.03 -21.17 17.53
CA SER A 11 -2.43 -20.80 17.41
C SER A 11 -2.58 -19.40 17.99
N MET A 12 -2.56 -18.38 17.13
CA MET A 12 -3.28 -17.16 17.45
C MET A 12 -4.76 -17.55 17.46
N ALA A 13 -5.29 -17.81 18.65
CA ALA A 13 -6.71 -17.74 18.86
C ALA A 13 -7.12 -16.30 18.54
N LEU A 14 -7.59 -16.06 17.31
CA LEU A 14 -8.54 -15.00 17.07
C LEU A 14 -9.75 -15.36 17.92
N ASN A 15 -9.75 -14.90 19.18
CA ASN A 15 -11.00 -14.82 19.91
C ASN A 15 -11.93 -14.04 18.99
N PRO A 16 -13.11 -14.58 18.63
CA PRO A 16 -14.10 -13.77 17.94
C PRO A 16 -14.29 -12.56 18.84
N VAL A 17 -13.98 -11.36 18.35
CA VAL A 17 -14.31 -10.13 19.05
C VAL A 17 -15.81 -10.23 19.28
N GLY A 18 -16.17 -10.43 20.54
CA GLY A 18 -17.55 -10.63 20.94
C GLY A 18 -18.35 -9.46 20.42
N ASN A 19 -19.44 -9.76 19.71
CA ASN A 19 -20.44 -8.79 19.32
C ASN A 19 -21.31 -8.46 20.55
N ASP A 20 -20.68 -8.09 21.66
CA ASP A 20 -21.35 -7.71 22.90
C ASP A 20 -21.85 -6.29 22.69
N ALA A 21 -23.10 -6.25 22.23
CA ALA A 21 -23.88 -5.06 21.96
C ALA A 21 -24.02 -4.20 23.23
N ASP A 22 -23.64 -2.93 23.13
CA ASP A 22 -24.36 -1.86 23.85
C ASP A 22 -24.07 -0.43 23.34
N GLU A 23 -23.19 -0.25 22.34
CA GLU A 23 -23.10 1.01 21.60
C GLU A 23 -23.19 0.70 20.10
N THR A 24 -24.42 0.67 19.58
CA THR A 24 -24.61 0.74 18.13
C THR A 24 -24.34 2.18 17.70
N LEU A 25 -23.68 2.37 16.55
CA LEU A 25 -23.47 3.68 15.93
C LEU A 25 -24.45 3.86 14.76
N PRO A 26 -25.79 3.94 15.00
CA PRO A 26 -26.78 3.96 13.93
C PRO A 26 -26.65 5.18 13.02
N SER A 27 -26.03 6.26 13.50
CA SER A 27 -25.72 7.44 12.70
C SER A 27 -24.76 7.14 11.55
N VAL A 28 -23.84 6.18 11.70
CA VAL A 28 -22.93 5.74 10.63
C VAL A 28 -23.72 4.99 9.55
N SER A 29 -24.55 4.02 9.95
CA SER A 29 -25.42 3.27 9.04
C SER A 29 -26.35 4.21 8.26
N GLN A 30 -26.99 5.14 8.96
CA GLN A 30 -27.90 6.13 8.36
C GLN A 30 -27.16 7.03 7.37
N ALA A 31 -25.97 7.53 7.72
CA ALA A 31 -25.17 8.35 6.81
C ALA A 31 -24.80 7.59 5.53
N MET A 32 -24.39 6.32 5.65
CA MET A 32 -24.07 5.49 4.48
C MET A 32 -25.30 5.25 3.61
N GLN A 33 -26.48 5.02 4.21
CA GLN A 33 -27.71 4.87 3.42
C GLN A 33 -28.12 6.15 2.71
N VAL A 34 -27.97 7.32 3.35
CA VAL A 34 -28.20 8.60 2.68
C VAL A 34 -27.27 8.77 1.47
N MET A 35 -26.00 8.39 1.57
CA MET A 35 -25.06 8.44 0.44
C MET A 35 -25.45 7.48 -0.69
N VAL A 36 -25.94 6.28 -0.35
CA VAL A 36 -26.45 5.30 -1.33
C VAL A 36 -27.71 5.84 -2.03
N GLU A 37 -28.69 6.35 -1.27
CA GLU A 37 -29.94 6.92 -1.80
C GLU A 37 -29.69 8.12 -2.72
N ARG A 38 -28.66 8.92 -2.41
CA ARG A 38 -28.22 10.05 -3.25
C ARG A 38 -27.37 9.64 -4.46
N ASN A 39 -27.08 8.35 -4.62
CA ASN A 39 -26.18 7.81 -5.65
C ASN A 39 -24.75 8.38 -5.60
N GLU A 40 -24.29 8.82 -4.42
CA GLU A 40 -22.91 9.29 -4.20
C GLU A 40 -21.93 8.10 -4.14
N VAL A 41 -22.40 6.97 -3.60
CA VAL A 41 -21.70 5.68 -3.63
C VAL A 41 -22.67 4.57 -4.05
N ALA A 42 -22.17 3.54 -4.73
CA ALA A 42 -23.00 2.38 -5.08
C ALA A 42 -23.33 1.52 -3.86
N GLY A 43 -22.35 1.38 -2.96
CA GLY A 43 -22.42 0.66 -1.71
C GLY A 43 -21.10 0.80 -0.96
N ALA A 44 -21.11 0.46 0.32
CA ALA A 44 -19.96 0.57 1.19
C ALA A 44 -19.98 -0.51 2.27
N VAL A 45 -18.81 -0.88 2.76
CA VAL A 45 -18.64 -1.57 4.05
C VAL A 45 -17.92 -0.59 4.97
N THR A 46 -18.44 -0.39 6.16
CA THR A 46 -17.89 0.54 7.15
C THR A 46 -17.59 -0.19 8.43
N ALA A 47 -16.41 0.04 8.99
CA ALA A 47 -16.00 -0.47 10.29
C ALA A 47 -15.57 0.69 11.19
N VAL A 48 -16.06 0.72 12.43
CA VAL A 48 -15.55 1.60 13.50
C VAL A 48 -15.15 0.70 14.65
N ALA A 49 -13.95 0.88 15.16
CA ALA A 49 -13.41 0.06 16.24
C ALA A 49 -12.75 0.95 17.30
N SER A 50 -12.83 0.52 18.56
CA SER A 50 -11.98 0.97 19.65
C SER A 50 -10.76 0.04 19.78
N ALA A 51 -9.92 0.28 20.80
CA ALA A 51 -8.75 -0.56 21.05
C ALA A 51 -9.11 -2.03 21.39
N ASP A 52 -10.32 -2.25 21.92
CA ASP A 52 -10.77 -3.50 22.51
C ASP A 52 -11.94 -4.16 21.78
N LYS A 53 -12.70 -3.43 20.96
CA LYS A 53 -13.89 -3.98 20.28
C LYS A 53 -14.26 -3.27 18.97
N ILE A 54 -15.07 -3.95 18.17
CA ILE A 54 -15.74 -3.36 17.01
C ILE A 54 -17.04 -2.70 17.50
N LEU A 55 -17.21 -1.41 17.20
CA LEU A 55 -18.38 -0.61 17.57
C LEU A 55 -19.43 -0.55 16.44
N HIS A 56 -18.98 -0.74 15.20
CA HIS A 56 -19.81 -0.75 14.01
C HIS A 56 -19.14 -1.59 12.94
N PHE A 57 -19.89 -2.46 12.27
CA PHE A 57 -19.42 -3.18 11.08
C PHE A 57 -20.58 -3.58 10.19
N GLU A 58 -20.90 -2.74 9.21
CA GLU A 58 -22.09 -2.91 8.39
C GLU A 58 -21.83 -2.63 6.91
N ALA A 59 -22.64 -3.30 6.08
CA ALA A 59 -22.69 -3.13 4.63
C ALA A 59 -23.95 -2.36 4.22
N ALA A 60 -23.80 -1.44 3.26
CA ALA A 60 -24.88 -0.63 2.70
C ALA A 60 -24.82 -0.67 1.16
N GLY A 61 -25.98 -0.59 0.52
CA GLY A 61 -26.11 -0.50 -0.94
C GLY A 61 -25.75 -1.79 -1.71
N LEU A 62 -25.18 -1.62 -2.90
CA LEU A 62 -24.92 -2.68 -3.87
C LEU A 62 -23.41 -2.82 -4.14
N ALA A 63 -22.94 -4.06 -4.18
CA ALA A 63 -21.61 -4.41 -4.68
C ALA A 63 -21.54 -4.42 -6.21
N ASP A 64 -22.68 -4.51 -6.88
CA ASP A 64 -22.81 -4.40 -8.33
C ASP A 64 -24.15 -3.76 -8.68
N LYS A 65 -24.14 -2.62 -9.37
CA LYS A 65 -25.37 -1.92 -9.77
C LYS A 65 -26.07 -2.60 -10.94
N ALA A 66 -25.33 -3.17 -11.88
CA ALA A 66 -25.90 -3.78 -13.09
C ALA A 66 -26.63 -5.08 -12.72
N GLU A 67 -25.95 -5.94 -11.95
CA GLU A 67 -26.51 -7.21 -11.48
C GLU A 67 -27.37 -7.06 -10.22
N ARG A 68 -27.53 -5.83 -9.71
CA ARG A 68 -28.22 -5.50 -8.45
C ARG A 68 -27.73 -6.37 -7.28
N ARG A 69 -26.45 -6.72 -7.28
CA ARG A 69 -25.86 -7.58 -6.24
C ARG A 69 -25.74 -6.79 -4.94
N PRO A 70 -26.32 -7.27 -3.83
CA PRO A 70 -26.23 -6.57 -2.55
C PRO A 70 -24.79 -6.53 -2.04
N MET A 71 -24.45 -5.44 -1.35
CA MET A 71 -23.18 -5.33 -0.62
C MET A 71 -23.17 -6.31 0.55
N LYS A 72 -22.03 -6.95 0.80
CA LYS A 72 -21.79 -7.82 1.96
C LYS A 72 -20.58 -7.33 2.75
N ALA A 73 -20.55 -7.60 4.04
CA ALA A 73 -19.46 -7.19 4.93
C ALA A 73 -18.08 -7.76 4.54
N ASP A 74 -18.05 -8.90 3.83
CA ASP A 74 -16.86 -9.58 3.32
C ASP A 74 -16.56 -9.28 1.84
N THR A 75 -17.21 -8.27 1.25
CA THR A 75 -16.94 -7.88 -0.14
C THR A 75 -15.50 -7.43 -0.30
N LEU A 76 -14.80 -7.94 -1.32
CA LEU A 76 -13.44 -7.52 -1.64
C LEU A 76 -13.46 -6.20 -2.42
N PHE A 77 -12.60 -5.27 -2.00
CA PHE A 77 -12.43 -3.97 -2.64
C PHE A 77 -11.02 -3.80 -3.19
N TRP A 78 -10.92 -3.09 -4.30
CA TRP A 78 -9.63 -2.55 -4.73
C TRP A 78 -9.30 -1.32 -3.88
N ILE A 79 -8.46 -1.49 -2.85
CA ILE A 79 -8.13 -0.44 -1.88
C ILE A 79 -7.18 0.65 -2.42
N ALA A 80 -6.77 0.53 -3.68
CA ALA A 80 -5.91 1.47 -4.40
C ALA A 80 -4.71 1.94 -3.57
N SER A 81 -4.59 3.24 -3.33
CA SER A 81 -3.45 3.84 -2.63
C SER A 81 -3.28 3.42 -1.17
N MET A 82 -4.28 2.78 -0.56
CA MET A 82 -4.14 2.22 0.79
C MET A 82 -3.18 1.02 0.86
N THR A 83 -2.68 0.53 -0.29
CA THR A 83 -1.59 -0.44 -0.34
C THR A 83 -0.24 0.15 0.09
N LYS A 84 -0.01 1.47 0.00
CA LYS A 84 1.32 2.07 0.28
C LYS A 84 1.84 1.83 1.70
N PRO A 85 1.04 1.99 2.76
CA PRO A 85 1.49 1.66 4.11
C PRO A 85 1.89 0.19 4.25
N VAL A 86 1.25 -0.74 3.52
CA VAL A 86 1.64 -2.16 3.50
C VAL A 86 3.03 -2.33 2.90
N THR A 87 3.34 -1.64 1.79
CA THR A 87 4.71 -1.59 1.25
C THR A 87 5.70 -1.00 2.25
N GLY A 88 5.33 0.08 2.96
CA GLY A 88 6.15 0.68 3.99
C GLY A 88 6.48 -0.31 5.12
N VAL A 89 5.47 -1.05 5.61
CA VAL A 89 5.67 -2.11 6.61
C VAL A 89 6.62 -3.19 6.10
N ALA A 90 6.46 -3.65 4.85
CA ALA A 90 7.36 -4.65 4.27
C ALA A 90 8.82 -4.16 4.22
N VAL A 91 9.07 -2.89 3.87
CA VAL A 91 10.41 -2.30 3.90
C VAL A 91 10.96 -2.26 5.34
N LEU A 92 10.14 -1.85 6.31
CA LEU A 92 10.57 -1.75 7.71
C LEU A 92 10.82 -3.13 8.35
N MET A 93 10.05 -4.16 7.99
CA MET A 93 10.33 -5.54 8.39
C MET A 93 11.70 -6.01 7.88
N LEU A 94 12.03 -5.74 6.60
CA LEU A 94 13.36 -6.05 6.05
C LEU A 94 14.48 -5.25 6.74
N GLN A 95 14.19 -4.04 7.22
CA GLN A 95 15.13 -3.27 8.03
C GLN A 95 15.38 -3.94 9.39
N ASP A 96 14.32 -4.36 10.08
CA ASP A 96 14.42 -5.03 11.38
C ASP A 96 15.18 -6.37 11.26
N GLU A 97 15.07 -7.03 10.11
CA GLU A 97 15.86 -8.22 9.76
C GLU A 97 17.32 -7.91 9.36
N GLY A 98 17.72 -6.63 9.32
CA GLY A 98 19.07 -6.20 8.96
C GLY A 98 19.41 -6.33 7.47
N LYS A 99 18.42 -6.59 6.60
CA LYS A 99 18.61 -6.76 5.15
C LYS A 99 18.76 -5.43 4.41
N LEU A 100 18.19 -4.35 4.96
CA LEU A 100 18.33 -3.00 4.45
C LEU A 100 18.34 -1.95 5.55
N LYS A 101 18.66 -0.71 5.21
CA LYS A 101 18.36 0.48 6.02
C LYS A 101 17.56 1.46 5.18
N VAL A 102 16.59 2.16 5.76
CA VAL A 102 15.85 3.21 5.01
C VAL A 102 16.76 4.36 4.53
N THR A 103 17.94 4.51 5.13
CA THR A 103 18.98 5.45 4.68
C THR A 103 19.81 4.94 3.50
N ASP A 104 19.70 3.66 3.15
CA ASP A 104 20.42 3.10 2.01
C ASP A 104 19.94 3.72 0.71
N LYS A 105 20.87 3.84 -0.23
CA LYS A 105 20.58 4.28 -1.59
C LYS A 105 19.76 3.21 -2.31
N VAL A 106 18.74 3.62 -3.07
CA VAL A 106 17.94 2.71 -3.91
C VAL A 106 18.86 1.95 -4.88
N ALA A 107 19.87 2.63 -5.41
CA ALA A 107 20.86 2.07 -6.34
C ALA A 107 21.64 0.87 -5.78
N LYS A 108 21.75 0.74 -4.45
CA LYS A 108 22.34 -0.43 -3.79
C LYS A 108 21.60 -1.73 -4.11
N TYR A 109 20.30 -1.64 -4.37
CA TYR A 109 19.41 -2.78 -4.61
C TYR A 109 18.91 -2.83 -6.05
N LEU A 110 18.81 -1.67 -6.70
CA LEU A 110 18.40 -1.50 -8.10
C LEU A 110 19.48 -0.69 -8.83
N PRO A 111 20.60 -1.31 -9.26
CA PRO A 111 21.77 -0.62 -9.81
C PRO A 111 21.47 0.31 -10.98
N GLU A 112 20.38 0.09 -11.71
CA GLU A 112 19.92 0.97 -12.79
C GLU A 112 19.66 2.41 -12.31
N PHE A 113 19.35 2.61 -11.02
CA PHE A 113 19.17 3.94 -10.43
C PHE A 113 20.46 4.78 -10.36
N GLU A 114 21.65 4.19 -10.54
CA GLU A 114 22.90 4.96 -10.62
C GLU A 114 22.91 5.94 -11.80
N ARG A 115 22.13 5.66 -12.86
CA ARG A 115 22.01 6.54 -14.03
C ARG A 115 21.02 7.69 -13.83
N LEU A 116 20.23 7.68 -12.76
CA LEU A 116 19.21 8.69 -12.53
C LEU A 116 19.87 10.02 -12.16
N GLN A 117 19.51 11.07 -12.89
CA GLN A 117 20.02 12.41 -12.65
C GLN A 117 18.97 13.31 -11.99
N THR A 118 19.45 14.36 -11.33
CA THR A 118 18.62 15.49 -10.88
C THR A 118 18.53 16.57 -11.96
N PRO A 119 17.63 17.57 -11.83
CA PRO A 119 17.60 18.71 -12.75
C PRO A 119 18.93 19.47 -12.88
N SER A 120 19.77 19.45 -11.84
CA SER A 120 21.11 20.05 -11.89
C SER A 120 22.18 19.18 -12.56
N GLY A 121 21.81 18.01 -13.11
CA GLY A 121 22.71 17.10 -13.80
C GLY A 121 23.59 16.25 -12.86
N LYS A 122 23.33 16.29 -11.55
CA LYS A 122 24.00 15.43 -10.57
C LYS A 122 23.34 14.07 -10.51
N GLN A 123 24.04 13.06 -9.99
CA GLN A 123 23.42 11.79 -9.66
C GLN A 123 22.38 12.00 -8.55
N ALA A 124 21.20 11.40 -8.71
CA ALA A 124 20.07 11.63 -7.80
C ALA A 124 20.27 10.99 -6.42
N ASP A 125 20.95 9.84 -6.35
CA ASP A 125 21.30 9.17 -5.10
C ASP A 125 20.13 9.06 -4.11
N LEU A 126 18.97 8.64 -4.61
CA LEU A 126 17.75 8.50 -3.83
C LEU A 126 17.95 7.50 -2.69
N THR A 127 17.53 7.87 -1.48
CA THR A 127 17.41 6.94 -0.36
C THR A 127 16.04 6.27 -0.33
N LEU A 128 15.95 5.09 0.30
CA LEU A 128 14.66 4.43 0.56
C LEU A 128 13.69 5.33 1.34
N ALA A 129 14.18 6.11 2.30
CA ALA A 129 13.37 7.08 3.04
C ALA A 129 12.78 8.17 2.13
N GLN A 130 13.56 8.70 1.18
CA GLN A 130 13.06 9.75 0.27
C GLN A 130 11.99 9.22 -0.69
N VAL A 131 12.11 7.99 -1.18
CA VAL A 131 11.08 7.38 -2.04
C VAL A 131 9.81 7.03 -1.25
N LEU A 132 9.94 6.59 0.00
CA LEU A 132 8.81 6.27 0.89
C LEU A 132 8.05 7.51 1.38
N SER A 133 8.71 8.67 1.48
CA SER A 133 8.15 9.91 2.04
C SER A 133 7.73 10.93 0.99
N HIS A 134 7.66 10.54 -0.29
CA HIS A 134 7.23 11.40 -1.40
C HIS A 134 8.08 12.67 -1.58
N ILE A 135 9.38 12.59 -1.29
CA ILE A 135 10.34 13.68 -1.50
C ILE A 135 11.45 13.28 -2.49
N SER A 136 11.29 12.18 -3.23
CA SER A 136 12.31 11.68 -4.15
C SER A 136 12.47 12.50 -5.43
N GLY A 137 11.44 13.22 -5.84
CA GLY A 137 11.39 13.87 -7.15
C GLY A 137 11.20 12.91 -8.32
N LEU A 138 10.94 11.62 -8.12
CA LEU A 138 10.69 10.71 -9.25
C LEU A 138 9.45 11.14 -10.07
N GLY A 139 9.57 11.02 -11.39
CA GLY A 139 8.43 11.15 -12.30
C GLY A 139 7.51 9.93 -12.24
N GLU A 140 6.24 10.12 -12.58
CA GLU A 140 5.28 9.01 -12.65
C GLU A 140 5.47 8.19 -13.91
N ALA A 141 5.52 6.86 -13.76
CA ALA A 141 5.39 5.96 -14.90
C ALA A 141 3.99 6.16 -15.51
N SER A 142 3.95 6.56 -16.78
CA SER A 142 2.72 6.86 -17.50
C SER A 142 2.81 6.41 -18.96
N GLY A 143 1.73 6.59 -19.72
CA GLY A 143 1.68 6.18 -21.12
C GLY A 143 1.30 4.72 -21.35
N PRO A 144 1.25 4.27 -22.62
CA PRO A 144 0.90 2.90 -22.99
C PRO A 144 1.78 1.84 -22.33
N GLU A 145 3.08 2.10 -22.19
CA GLU A 145 4.06 1.18 -21.60
C GLU A 145 3.76 0.92 -20.13
N ALA A 146 3.42 1.95 -19.35
CA ALA A 146 3.03 1.80 -17.96
C ALA A 146 1.72 1.01 -17.79
N ARG A 147 0.80 1.11 -18.77
CA ARG A 147 -0.50 0.40 -18.74
C ARG A 147 -0.38 -1.08 -19.09
N THR A 148 0.64 -1.47 -19.84
CA THR A 148 0.89 -2.86 -20.24
C THR A 148 1.96 -3.53 -19.39
N ALA A 149 2.63 -2.80 -18.50
CA ALA A 149 3.56 -3.34 -17.51
C ALA A 149 2.90 -4.44 -16.67
N LYS A 150 3.60 -5.55 -16.49
CA LYS A 150 3.11 -6.72 -15.75
C LYS A 150 3.80 -6.87 -14.40
N THR A 151 5.01 -6.33 -14.29
CA THR A 151 5.87 -6.42 -13.10
C THR A 151 6.37 -5.04 -12.70
N LEU A 152 6.88 -4.93 -11.46
CA LEU A 152 7.56 -3.71 -11.02
C LEU A 152 8.85 -3.46 -11.81
N SER A 153 9.52 -4.53 -12.27
CA SER A 153 10.72 -4.41 -13.09
C SER A 153 10.44 -3.74 -14.45
N ASP A 154 9.26 -3.97 -15.04
CA ASP A 154 8.85 -3.34 -16.31
C ASP A 154 8.72 -1.81 -16.20
N LEU A 155 8.50 -1.30 -14.98
CA LEU A 155 8.34 0.12 -14.72
C LEU A 155 9.67 0.85 -14.48
N VAL A 156 10.76 0.13 -14.15
CA VAL A 156 12.08 0.71 -13.86
C VAL A 156 12.59 1.60 -15.01
N PRO A 157 12.55 1.17 -16.29
CA PRO A 157 12.98 2.04 -17.38
C PRO A 157 12.20 3.35 -17.46
N LEU A 158 10.91 3.34 -17.11
CA LEU A 158 10.03 4.52 -17.17
C LEU A 158 10.36 5.53 -16.06
N TRP A 159 10.68 5.04 -14.85
CA TRP A 159 11.11 5.91 -13.74
C TRP A 159 12.44 6.61 -14.03
N LEU A 160 13.27 5.97 -14.86
CA LEU A 160 14.62 6.42 -15.21
C LEU A 160 14.69 7.09 -16.59
N ALA A 161 13.54 7.37 -17.23
CA ALA A 161 13.49 7.91 -18.59
C ALA A 161 13.90 9.40 -18.67
N GLY A 162 13.93 10.09 -17.54
CA GLY A 162 14.34 11.48 -17.43
C GLY A 162 14.89 11.79 -16.04
N PRO A 163 15.34 13.04 -15.80
CA PRO A 163 15.77 13.45 -14.47
C PRO A 163 14.61 13.43 -13.47
N THR A 164 14.93 13.46 -12.18
CA THR A 164 13.95 13.80 -11.16
C THR A 164 13.32 15.17 -11.47
N GLN A 165 12.07 15.38 -11.06
CA GLN A 165 11.29 16.58 -11.30
C GLN A 165 11.75 17.78 -10.44
N PHE A 166 12.49 17.50 -9.37
CA PHE A 166 13.09 18.45 -8.43
C PHE A 166 14.24 17.75 -7.69
N GLU A 167 15.01 18.49 -6.90
CA GLU A 167 16.12 17.91 -6.15
C GLU A 167 15.61 17.00 -5.01
N PRO A 168 16.12 15.77 -4.84
CA PRO A 168 15.64 14.87 -3.79
C PRO A 168 15.72 15.50 -2.39
N GLY A 169 14.58 15.54 -1.68
CA GLY A 169 14.43 16.17 -0.38
C GLY A 169 14.01 17.64 -0.39
N GLU A 170 13.95 18.29 -1.57
CA GLU A 170 13.62 19.72 -1.67
C GLU A 170 12.17 20.03 -1.27
N LYS A 171 11.21 19.19 -1.70
CA LYS A 171 9.79 19.36 -1.40
C LYS A 171 9.05 18.03 -1.38
N TRP A 172 7.86 18.07 -0.81
CA TRP A 172 6.91 16.96 -0.86
C TRP A 172 6.08 17.02 -2.14
N GLN A 173 6.01 15.91 -2.86
CA GLN A 173 5.12 15.70 -3.98
C GLN A 173 4.73 14.23 -4.06
N TYR A 174 3.44 13.94 -3.90
CA TYR A 174 2.90 12.59 -3.99
C TYR A 174 3.36 11.88 -5.27
N CYS A 175 3.85 10.65 -5.11
CA CYS A 175 4.54 9.89 -6.17
C CYS A 175 4.30 8.38 -5.99
N GLN A 176 3.67 7.73 -6.97
CA GLN A 176 3.47 6.29 -7.04
C GLN A 176 4.78 5.59 -7.39
N SER A 177 5.51 6.09 -8.37
CA SER A 177 6.81 5.54 -8.78
C SER A 177 7.77 5.36 -7.60
N GLY A 178 7.78 6.31 -6.65
CA GLY A 178 8.61 6.18 -5.43
C GLY A 178 8.23 4.97 -4.58
N ILE A 179 6.94 4.77 -4.31
CA ILE A 179 6.48 3.61 -3.54
C ILE A 179 6.68 2.31 -4.30
N ASN A 180 6.46 2.31 -5.62
CA ASN A 180 6.68 1.14 -6.46
C ASN A 180 8.17 0.77 -6.56
N ALA A 181 9.08 1.75 -6.57
CA ALA A 181 10.51 1.50 -6.48
C ALA A 181 10.89 0.87 -5.13
N ALA A 182 10.32 1.33 -4.02
CA ALA A 182 10.50 0.68 -2.71
C ALA A 182 9.95 -0.76 -2.70
N ALA A 183 8.78 -0.99 -3.30
CA ALA A 183 8.23 -2.33 -3.47
C ALA A 183 9.13 -3.23 -4.33
N ARG A 184 9.78 -2.68 -5.37
CA ARG A 184 10.73 -3.43 -6.20
C ARG A 184 11.98 -3.82 -5.40
N VAL A 185 12.44 -2.98 -4.47
CA VAL A 185 13.50 -3.34 -3.53
C VAL A 185 13.07 -4.50 -2.61
N VAL A 186 11.84 -4.46 -2.10
CA VAL A 186 11.27 -5.58 -1.32
C VAL A 186 11.27 -6.87 -2.14
N GLU A 187 10.78 -6.82 -3.38
CA GLU A 187 10.73 -7.96 -4.31
C GLU A 187 12.13 -8.57 -4.55
N VAL A 188 13.16 -7.74 -4.76
CA VAL A 188 14.54 -8.21 -4.96
C VAL A 188 15.12 -8.87 -3.69
N LEU A 189 14.78 -8.37 -2.50
CA LEU A 189 15.33 -8.87 -1.23
C LEU A 189 14.57 -10.04 -0.63
N ALA A 190 13.29 -10.21 -0.97
CA ALA A 190 12.45 -11.28 -0.46
C ALA A 190 12.54 -12.56 -1.30
N GLY A 191 12.92 -12.46 -2.59
CA GLY A 191 12.89 -13.57 -3.55
C GLY A 191 11.48 -13.85 -4.07
#